data_AF-Q9LS11-F1
#
_entry.id   AF-Q9LS11-F1
#
_cell.length_a   1.000
_cell.length_b   1.000
_cell.length_c   1.000
_cell.angle_alpha   90.00
_cell.angle_beta   90.00
_cell.angle_gamma   90.00
#
_symmetry.space_group_name_H-M   'P 1'
#
loop_
_entity.id
_entity.type
_entity.pdbx_description
1 polymer ?
#
loop_
_entity_poly.entity_id
_entity_poly.type
_entity_poly.pdbx_seq_one_letter_code
_entity_poly.pdbx_strand_id
1 'polypeptide(L)'
;MYETWQGNVFDTVGDCLMDMAKLGVTSEEKIELFSLPMYFPQFSEVRGVIEHNGSFTIELMETISHPLDDTPLTQRLYHFHVSSFSHNNRRKTFWRWCSQ
;
A
#
# COMPACT_ATOMS: atom_id res chain seq x y z
N MET A 1 -7.47 -13.66 -13.33
CA MET A 1 -7.58 -12.78 -12.15
C MET A 1 -7.51 -11.36 -12.67
N TYR A 2 -8.40 -10.47 -12.24
CA TYR A 2 -8.30 -9.06 -12.59
C TYR A 2 -7.07 -8.48 -11.88
N GLU A 3 -6.06 -8.07 -12.64
CA GLU A 3 -4.84 -7.46 -12.11
C GLU A 3 -5.18 -6.07 -11.58
N THR A 4 -5.36 -5.95 -10.26
CA THR A 4 -5.54 -4.64 -9.63
C THR A 4 -4.17 -3.97 -9.47
N TRP A 5 -4.11 -2.65 -9.60
CA TRP A 5 -2.88 -1.89 -9.38
C TRP A 5 -2.24 -2.20 -8.02
N GLN A 6 -3.08 -2.34 -6.98
CA GLN A 6 -2.66 -2.68 -5.61
C GLN A 6 -1.98 -4.05 -5.55
N GLY A 7 -2.58 -5.07 -6.18
CA GLY A 7 -2.02 -6.41 -6.28
C GLY A 7 -0.65 -6.39 -6.96
N ASN A 8 -0.56 -5.74 -8.12
CA ASN A 8 0.70 -5.67 -8.88
C ASN A 8 1.82 -4.96 -8.10
N VAL A 9 1.50 -3.94 -7.28
CA VAL A 9 2.48 -3.29 -6.40
C VAL A 9 3.00 -4.26 -5.33
N PHE A 10 2.11 -4.99 -4.68
CA PHE A 10 2.50 -5.96 -3.65
C PHE A 10 3.35 -7.09 -4.23
N ASP A 11 2.95 -7.64 -5.37
CA ASP A 11 3.67 -8.71 -6.06
C ASP A 11 5.06 -8.23 -6.47
N THR A 12 5.17 -7.04 -7.07
CA THR A 12 6.46 -6.46 -7.47
C THR A 12 7.39 -6.22 -6.28
N VAL A 13 6.85 -5.70 -5.16
CA VAL A 13 7.64 -5.50 -3.93
C VAL A 13 8.06 -6.85 -3.36
N GLY A 14 7.18 -7.85 -3.35
CA GLY A 14 7.48 -9.22 -2.93
C GLY A 14 8.62 -9.84 -3.74
N ASP A 15 8.55 -9.77 -5.07
CA ASP A 15 9.59 -10.25 -5.98
C ASP A 15 10.94 -9.56 -5.71
N CYS A 16 10.92 -8.23 -5.55
CA CYS A 16 12.13 -7.46 -5.23
C CYS A 16 12.74 -7.86 -3.87
N LEU A 17 11.91 -8.11 -2.85
CA LEU A 17 12.36 -8.61 -1.55
C LEU A 17 13.01 -10.00 -1.71
N MET A 18 12.35 -10.91 -2.44
CA MET A 18 12.87 -12.26 -2.68
C MET A 18 14.20 -12.25 -3.44
N ASP A 19 14.35 -11.36 -4.42
CA ASP A 19 15.63 -11.20 -5.13
C ASP A 19 16.73 -10.67 -4.20
N MET A 20 16.40 -9.78 -3.25
CA MET A 20 17.36 -9.37 -2.21
C MET A 20 17.76 -10.51 -1.27
N ALA A 21 16.86 -11.46 -0.99
CA ALA A 21 17.23 -12.68 -0.24
C ALA A 21 18.18 -13.57 -1.04
N LYS A 22 17.91 -13.80 -2.32
CA LYS A 22 18.80 -14.57 -3.21
C LYS A 22 20.20 -13.94 -3.33
N LEU A 23 20.27 -12.61 -3.31
CA LEU A 23 21.53 -11.86 -3.31
C LEU A 23 22.24 -11.83 -1.93
N GLY A 24 21.65 -12.42 -0.90
CA GLY A 24 22.22 -12.50 0.45
C GLY A 24 22.15 -11.18 1.24
N VAL A 25 21.38 -10.19 0.77
CA VAL A 25 21.17 -8.91 1.48
C VAL A 25 20.25 -9.09 2.69
N THR A 26 19.31 -10.03 2.60
CA THR A 26 18.39 -10.43 3.68
C THR A 26 18.21 -11.96 3.68
N SER A 27 17.50 -12.52 4.66
CA SER A 27 17.08 -13.93 4.67
C SER A 27 15.63 -14.08 4.24
N GLU A 28 15.30 -15.23 3.66
CA GLU A 28 13.91 -15.57 3.28
C GLU A 28 12.98 -15.56 4.50
N GLU A 29 13.43 -16.09 5.64
CA GLU A 29 12.69 -16.06 6.92
C GLU A 29 12.27 -14.63 7.33
N LYS A 30 13.15 -13.63 7.10
CA LYS A 30 12.82 -12.23 7.42
C LYS A 30 11.77 -11.65 6.48
N ILE A 31 11.72 -12.14 5.23
CA ILE A 31 10.72 -11.71 4.25
C ILE A 31 9.37 -12.35 4.58
N GLU A 32 9.35 -13.63 4.97
CA GLU A 32 8.13 -14.32 5.38
C GLU A 32 7.49 -13.66 6.62
N LEU A 33 8.31 -13.16 7.56
CA LEU A 33 7.85 -12.43 8.74
C LEU A 33 7.50 -10.95 8.45
N PHE A 34 7.81 -10.44 7.25
CA PHE A 34 7.61 -9.04 6.93
C PHE A 34 6.19 -8.77 6.45
N SER A 35 5.43 -8.01 7.25
CA SER A 35 4.12 -7.49 6.86
C SER A 35 4.19 -5.98 6.62
N LEU A 36 3.70 -5.51 5.47
CA LEU A 36 3.49 -4.07 5.25
C LEU A 36 2.22 -3.62 6.00
N PRO A 37 2.26 -2.53 6.79
CA PRO A 37 1.09 -2.01 7.49
C PRO A 37 0.18 -1.24 6.53
N MET A 38 -0.24 -1.88 5.44
CA MET A 38 -1.14 -1.35 4.43
C MET A 38 -2.32 -2.29 4.26
N TYR A 39 -3.51 -1.71 4.23
CA TYR A 39 -4.75 -2.42 3.99
C TYR A 39 -5.58 -1.59 3.03
N PHE A 40 -6.08 -2.24 1.97
CA PHE A 40 -6.92 -1.64 0.95
C PHE A 40 -8.36 -2.09 1.20
N PRO A 41 -9.16 -1.30 1.94
CA PRO A 41 -10.50 -1.70 2.31
C PRO A 41 -11.44 -1.69 1.10
N GLN A 42 -12.42 -2.57 1.13
CA GLN A 42 -13.56 -2.53 0.22
C GLN A 42 -14.52 -1.40 0.59
N PHE A 43 -15.30 -0.95 -0.38
CA PHE A 43 -16.31 0.10 -0.17
C PHE A 43 -17.30 -0.26 0.96
N SER A 44 -17.69 -1.53 1.05
CA SER A 44 -18.59 -2.05 2.09
C SER A 44 -17.98 -1.95 3.49
N GLU A 45 -16.68 -2.22 3.63
CA GLU A 45 -15.98 -2.19 4.91
C GLU A 45 -15.88 -0.75 5.42
N VAL A 46 -15.47 0.19 4.57
CA VAL A 46 -15.41 1.61 4.93
C VAL A 46 -16.81 2.13 5.28
N ARG A 47 -17.83 1.81 4.47
CA ARG A 47 -19.21 2.19 4.75
C ARG A 47 -19.68 1.67 6.11
N GLY A 48 -19.48 0.39 6.38
CA GLY A 48 -19.90 -0.22 7.65
C GLY A 48 -19.24 0.43 8.88
N VAL A 49 -17.96 0.81 8.77
CA VAL A 49 -17.25 1.52 9.85
C VAL A 49 -17.84 2.91 10.08
N ILE A 50 -18.15 3.66 9.01
CA ILE A 50 -18.75 5.00 9.10
C ILE A 50 -20.16 4.92 9.70
N GLU A 51 -20.99 4.00 9.23
CA GLU A 51 -22.35 3.78 9.72
C GLU A 51 -22.36 3.36 11.19
N HIS A 52 -21.45 2.45 11.60
CA HIS A 52 -21.28 2.06 13.00
C HIS A 52 -20.85 3.24 13.88
N ASN A 53 -19.98 4.12 13.37
CA ASN A 53 -19.55 5.29 14.14
C ASN A 53 -20.71 6.26 14.41
N GLY A 54 -21.68 6.37 13.51
CA GLY A 54 -22.92 7.14 13.70
C GLY A 54 -22.76 8.65 13.82
N SER A 55 -21.53 9.18 13.75
CA SER A 55 -21.25 10.62 13.84
C SER A 55 -21.20 11.31 12.48
N PHE A 56 -21.27 10.54 11.39
CA PHE A 56 -21.17 11.03 10.01
C PHE A 56 -22.28 10.43 9.14
N THR A 57 -22.74 11.22 8.16
CA THR A 57 -23.65 10.76 7.10
C THR A 57 -22.88 10.67 5.79
N ILE A 58 -23.05 9.58 5.06
CA ILE A 58 -22.41 9.37 3.76
C ILE A 58 -23.29 10.02 2.68
N GLU A 59 -22.88 11.19 2.19
CA GLU A 59 -23.57 11.88 1.09
C GLU A 59 -23.18 11.30 -0.29
N LEU A 60 -21.89 11.01 -0.49
CA LEU A 60 -21.35 10.44 -1.72
C LEU A 60 -20.15 9.54 -1.40
N MET A 61 -20.08 8.39 -2.08
CA MET A 61 -18.95 7.49 -2.01
C MET A 61 -18.72 6.88 -3.40
N GLU A 62 -17.64 7.25 -4.06
CA GLU A 62 -17.35 6.85 -5.44
C GLU A 62 -15.89 6.45 -5.63
N THR A 63 -15.62 5.63 -6.65
CA THR A 63 -14.25 5.32 -7.07
C THR A 63 -13.78 6.39 -8.03
N ILE A 64 -12.69 7.07 -7.68
CA ILE A 64 -12.05 8.04 -8.57
C ILE A 64 -10.97 7.27 -9.34
N SER A 65 -11.12 7.20 -10.66
CA SER A 65 -10.07 6.66 -11.52
C SER A 65 -8.97 7.70 -11.72
N HIS A 66 -7.72 7.24 -11.63
CA HIS A 66 -6.59 8.04 -12.04
C HIS A 66 -6.42 7.94 -13.57
N PRO A 67 -6.07 9.02 -14.28
CA PRO A 67 -5.81 8.97 -15.74
C PRO A 67 -4.71 7.99 -16.19
N LEU A 68 -4.03 7.35 -15.24
CA LEU A 68 -2.96 6.39 -15.48
C LEU A 68 -3.37 4.95 -15.15
N ASP A 69 -4.61 4.71 -14.71
CA ASP A 69 -5.10 3.38 -14.35
C ASP A 69 -5.14 2.44 -15.56
N ASP A 70 -5.38 2.99 -16.75
CA ASP A 70 -5.37 2.24 -18.03
C ASP A 70 -3.97 2.15 -18.65
N THR A 71 -2.97 2.84 -18.09
CA THR A 71 -1.61 2.80 -18.64
C THR A 71 -0.87 1.57 -18.13
N PRO A 72 -0.19 0.80 -19.02
CA PRO A 72 0.66 -0.29 -18.59
C PRO A 72 1.67 0.24 -17.58
N LEU A 73 1.75 -0.42 -16.44
CA LEU A 73 2.53 0.10 -15.34
C LEU A 73 4.02 0.04 -15.69
N THR A 74 4.57 1.18 -16.07
CA THR A 74 5.99 1.29 -16.40
C THR A 74 6.81 1.33 -15.11
N GLN A 75 7.98 0.69 -15.13
CA GLN A 75 8.91 0.62 -13.99
C GLN A 75 9.22 2.00 -13.35
N ARG A 76 9.19 3.08 -14.16
CA ARG A 76 9.41 4.46 -13.68
C ARG A 76 8.27 4.99 -12.81
N LEU A 77 7.02 4.72 -13.15
CA LEU A 77 5.86 5.17 -12.38
C LEU A 77 5.79 4.41 -11.04
N TYR A 78 6.06 3.11 -11.05
CA TYR A 78 6.19 2.31 -9.82
C TYR A 78 7.29 2.83 -8.89
N HIS A 79 8.50 3.05 -9.41
CA HIS A 79 9.63 3.48 -8.60
C HIS A 79 9.35 4.82 -7.90
N PHE A 80 8.73 5.77 -8.59
CA PHE A 80 8.39 7.07 -8.00
C PHE A 80 7.36 6.93 -6.87
N HIS A 81 6.30 6.15 -7.07
CA HIS A 81 5.22 6.04 -6.09
C HIS A 81 5.64 5.24 -4.84
N VAL A 82 6.29 4.08 -5.02
CA VAL A 82 6.72 3.22 -3.91
C VAL A 82 7.82 3.90 -3.07
N SER A 83 8.80 4.54 -3.72
CA SER A 83 9.89 5.24 -3.02
C SER A 83 9.38 6.43 -2.21
N SER A 84 8.44 7.21 -2.78
CA SER A 84 7.84 8.35 -2.08
C SER A 84 7.01 7.90 -0.87
N PHE A 85 6.26 6.80 -0.99
CA PHE A 85 5.47 6.24 0.11
C PHE A 85 6.35 5.73 1.26
N SER A 86 7.40 4.95 0.94
CA SER A 86 8.35 4.43 1.93
C SER A 86 9.08 5.57 2.66
N HIS A 87 9.46 6.62 1.93
CA HIS A 87 10.09 7.81 2.53
C HIS A 87 9.14 8.57 3.47
N ASN A 88 7.85 8.65 3.14
CA ASN A 88 6.85 9.28 4.01
C ASN A 88 6.61 8.47 5.31
N ASN A 89 6.65 7.13 5.23
CA ASN A 89 6.53 6.28 6.43
C ASN A 89 7.71 6.49 7.41
N ARG A 90 8.92 6.76 6.90
CA ARG A 90 10.07 7.19 7.72
C ARG A 90 9.89 8.56 8.38
N ARG A 91 9.07 9.45 7.82
CA ARG A 91 8.75 10.75 8.44
C ARG A 91 7.60 10.67 9.44
N LYS A 92 6.64 9.76 9.25
CA LYS A 92 5.55 9.52 10.20
C LYS A 92 5.99 8.79 11.47
N THR A 93 6.99 7.91 11.37
CA THR A 93 7.63 7.27 12.53
C THR A 93 8.31 8.28 13.46
N PHE A 94 8.80 9.41 12.93
CA PHE A 94 9.37 10.50 13.72
C PHE A 94 8.31 11.23 14.58
N TRP A 95 7.12 11.50 14.03
CA TRP A 95 6.03 12.15 14.77
C TRP A 95 5.41 11.27 15.87
N ARG A 96 5.56 9.95 15.79
CA ARG A 96 5.05 9.01 16.81
C ARG A 96 5.93 8.95 18.07
N TRP A 97 7.16 9.49 18.02
CA TRP A 97 8.08 9.54 19.17
C TRP A 97 8.10 10.87 19.91
N CYS A 98 7.63 11.98 19.33
CA CYS A 98 7.61 13.30 19.98
C CYS A 98 6.34 13.60 20.79
N SER A 99 5.45 12.62 21.03
CA SER A 99 4.20 12.83 21.77
C SER A 99 3.99 11.82 22.91
N GLN A 100 5.08 11.27 23.47
CA GLN A 100 5.06 10.64 24.79
C GLN A 100 5.70 11.57 25.81
#